data_AF-A0A498CY02-F1
#
_entry.id   AF-A0A498CY02-F1
#
_cell.length_a   1.000
_cell.length_b   1.000
_cell.length_c   1.000
_cell.angle_alpha   90.00
_cell.angle_beta   90.00
_cell.angle_gamma   90.00
#
_symmetry.space_group_name_H-M   'P 1'
#
loop_
_entity.id
_entity.type
_entity.pdbx_description
1 polymer ?
#
loop_
_entity_poly.entity_id
_entity_poly.type
_entity_poly.pdbx_seq_one_letter_code
_entity_poly.pdbx_strand_id
1 'polypeptide(L)'
;MRHSLQYASLALVVVLGGFGLSKILQPAEAMQTQQQKSGEVERPLQNTVSQPQSKETQQTTTLISQVPQQVSPELIQQRDELYQAFEQLSYRLSHGQQVDPREVDRLLKTQVNLVRVGALTADDAIHYSQFLKKIMPDMERSLDGYIQQLEQLKS
;
A
#
# COMPACT_ATOMS: atom_id res chain seq x y z
N MET A 1 50.15 29.09 5.94
CA MET A 1 50.48 28.14 4.87
C MET A 1 49.22 27.36 4.54
N ARG A 2 48.72 27.52 3.32
CA ARG A 2 47.49 26.92 2.79
C ARG A 2 47.83 25.56 2.18
N HIS A 3 47.08 24.51 2.50
CA HIS A 3 47.00 23.32 1.66
C HIS A 3 45.55 22.98 1.40
N SER A 4 45.08 23.45 0.24
CA SER A 4 43.89 23.02 -0.47
C SER A 4 44.16 21.67 -1.12
N LEU A 5 43.40 20.63 -0.77
CA LEU A 5 43.35 19.41 -1.57
C LEU A 5 42.11 19.44 -2.44
N GLN A 6 42.35 19.18 -3.71
CA GLN A 6 41.49 19.42 -4.85
C GLN A 6 40.43 18.34 -4.94
N TYR A 7 39.15 18.72 -4.87
CA TYR A 7 38.06 17.85 -5.29
C TYR A 7 38.02 17.86 -6.82
N ALA A 8 38.38 16.73 -7.41
CA ALA A 8 38.29 16.50 -8.84
C ALA A 8 36.81 16.50 -9.28
N SER A 9 36.55 17.30 -10.32
CA SER A 9 35.26 17.48 -10.96
C SER A 9 34.91 16.36 -11.95
N LEU A 10 33.60 16.27 -12.22
CA LEU A 10 32.91 15.68 -13.39
C LEU A 10 32.73 14.14 -13.40
N ALA A 11 31.58 13.57 -13.79
CA ALA A 11 30.58 14.08 -14.73
C ALA A 11 29.12 13.68 -14.40
N LEU A 12 28.25 14.60 -14.79
CA LEU A 12 26.80 14.55 -14.82
C LEU A 12 26.33 13.81 -16.09
N VAL A 13 25.39 12.88 -15.94
CA VAL A 13 24.47 12.50 -17.03
C VAL A 13 23.06 12.54 -16.47
N VAL A 14 22.39 13.65 -16.75
CA VAL A 14 20.95 13.83 -16.62
C VAL A 14 20.31 13.24 -17.87
N VAL A 15 19.46 12.23 -17.72
CA VAL A 15 18.49 11.87 -18.75
C VAL A 15 17.11 12.27 -18.26
N LEU A 16 16.70 13.46 -18.70
CA LEU A 16 15.32 13.93 -18.67
C LEU A 16 14.51 13.13 -19.71
N GLY A 17 13.79 12.11 -19.24
CA GLY A 17 12.69 11.51 -19.99
C GLY A 17 11.38 12.17 -19.55
N GLY A 18 10.94 13.16 -20.31
CA GLY A 18 9.73 13.93 -20.02
C GLY A 18 8.43 13.16 -20.28
N PHE A 19 7.42 13.56 -19.49
CA PHE A 19 6.03 13.83 -19.89
C PHE A 19 5.23 12.77 -20.66
N GLY A 20 4.22 12.24 -19.97
CA GLY A 20 3.10 11.54 -20.57
C GLY A 20 1.91 11.43 -19.61
N LEU A 21 1.38 12.56 -19.15
CA LEU A 21 0.02 12.62 -18.60
C LEU A 21 -0.98 12.61 -19.76
N SER A 22 -1.52 11.44 -20.08
CA SER A 22 -2.76 11.33 -20.85
C SER A 22 -3.80 10.59 -20.03
N LYS A 23 -4.67 11.39 -19.43
CA LYS A 23 -5.94 11.01 -18.83
C LYS A 23 -6.88 10.45 -19.90
N ILE A 24 -7.51 9.33 -19.58
CA ILE A 24 -8.96 9.06 -19.71
C ILE A 24 -9.56 9.27 -21.11
N LEU A 25 -9.85 8.16 -21.81
CA LEU A 25 -11.10 8.04 -22.55
C LEU A 25 -11.49 6.57 -22.72
N GLN A 26 -12.48 6.14 -21.93
CA GLN A 26 -13.26 4.94 -22.21
C GLN A 26 -14.21 5.25 -23.36
N PRO A 27 -14.37 4.32 -24.31
CA PRO A 27 -15.69 4.00 -24.82
C PRO A 27 -16.05 2.58 -24.39
N ALA A 28 -17.14 2.48 -23.64
CA ALA A 28 -17.88 1.25 -23.51
C ALA A 28 -18.46 0.90 -24.89
N GLU A 29 -17.88 -0.06 -25.57
CA GLU A 29 -18.57 -0.80 -26.63
C GLU A 29 -18.62 -2.26 -26.20
N ALA A 30 -19.68 -2.55 -25.43
CA ALA A 30 -20.25 -3.87 -25.40
C ALA A 30 -20.53 -4.27 -26.86
N MET A 31 -19.75 -5.22 -27.39
CA MET A 31 -20.14 -5.98 -28.58
C MET A 31 -21.40 -6.76 -28.22
N GLN A 32 -22.54 -6.10 -28.42
CA GLN A 32 -23.86 -6.67 -28.33
C GLN A 32 -24.06 -7.53 -29.58
N THR A 33 -23.84 -8.83 -29.44
CA THR A 33 -24.32 -9.82 -30.39
C THR A 33 -25.85 -9.84 -30.31
N GLN A 34 -26.49 -9.30 -31.35
CA GLN A 34 -27.62 -9.90 -32.05
C GLN A 34 -28.87 -10.27 -31.22
N GLN A 35 -29.94 -9.47 -31.31
CA GLN A 35 -31.24 -9.96 -31.83
C GLN A 35 -32.28 -8.84 -32.05
N GLN A 36 -32.57 -8.65 -33.34
CA GLN A 36 -33.85 -8.32 -33.98
C GLN A 36 -35.14 -8.31 -33.14
N LYS A 37 -35.97 -7.25 -33.32
CA LYS A 37 -37.32 -7.28 -33.96
C LYS A 37 -38.44 -6.54 -33.19
N SER A 38 -39.15 -5.67 -33.93
CA SER A 38 -40.52 -5.10 -33.71
C SER A 38 -40.71 -4.21 -32.47
N GLY A 39 -41.38 -3.07 -32.48
CA GLY A 39 -42.15 -2.25 -33.45
C GLY A 39 -42.56 -0.98 -32.67
N GLU A 40 -42.50 0.21 -33.26
CA GLU A 40 -43.67 1.08 -33.55
C GLU A 40 -44.70 1.14 -32.37
N VAL A 41 -44.93 2.25 -31.66
CA VAL A 41 -45.85 3.34 -32.06
C VAL A 41 -46.05 4.32 -30.86
N GLU A 42 -46.04 5.64 -31.15
CA GLU A 42 -46.73 6.81 -30.54
C GLU A 42 -46.47 7.39 -29.11
N ARG A 43 -46.62 8.73 -29.08
CA ARG A 43 -46.49 9.79 -28.04
C ARG A 43 -47.79 9.93 -27.18
N PRO A 44 -48.08 11.01 -26.41
CA PRO A 44 -47.34 11.83 -25.42
C PRO A 44 -48.10 12.04 -24.06
N LEU A 45 -47.44 12.68 -23.07
CA LEU A 45 -47.95 13.59 -21.99
C LEU A 45 -49.31 13.36 -21.29
N GLN A 46 -49.32 13.16 -19.95
CA GLN A 46 -49.99 14.06 -18.97
C GLN A 46 -49.99 13.58 -17.48
N ASN A 47 -49.67 14.53 -16.60
CA ASN A 47 -50.18 14.83 -15.24
C ASN A 47 -51.03 13.79 -14.48
N THR A 48 -50.76 13.63 -13.16
CA THR A 48 -51.69 14.05 -12.06
C THR A 48 -51.06 13.82 -10.67
N VAL A 49 -51.18 14.87 -9.86
CA VAL A 49 -50.86 15.05 -8.43
C VAL A 49 -51.79 14.23 -7.51
N SER A 50 -51.29 13.66 -6.40
CA SER A 50 -51.80 13.86 -5.02
C SER A 50 -51.16 12.94 -3.96
N GLN A 51 -50.68 13.57 -2.89
CA GLN A 51 -50.27 13.09 -1.54
C GLN A 51 -51.41 12.36 -0.76
N PRO A 52 -51.24 11.81 0.49
CA PRO A 52 -50.19 12.05 1.50
C PRO A 52 -49.66 10.83 2.33
N GLN A 53 -48.47 11.05 2.91
CA GLN A 53 -48.04 10.66 4.28
C GLN A 53 -48.15 9.20 4.75
N SER A 54 -47.02 8.50 4.79
CA SER A 54 -46.70 7.54 5.86
C SER A 54 -45.38 7.91 6.50
N LYS A 55 -45.46 8.30 7.78
CA LYS A 55 -44.32 8.39 8.68
C LYS A 55 -43.87 6.96 8.95
N GLU A 56 -42.69 6.58 8.48
CA GLU A 56 -41.94 5.54 9.16
C GLU A 56 -40.44 5.77 8.97
N THR A 57 -39.85 6.19 10.10
CA THR A 57 -38.48 5.91 10.52
C THR A 57 -37.40 6.10 9.45
N GLN A 58 -36.85 7.32 9.44
CA GLN A 58 -35.47 7.53 9.02
C GLN A 58 -34.58 6.64 9.91
N GLN A 59 -34.32 5.42 9.46
CA GLN A 59 -33.10 4.72 9.82
C GLN A 59 -31.97 5.53 9.18
N THR A 60 -31.56 6.57 9.89
CA THR A 60 -30.19 7.04 9.79
C THR A 60 -29.35 5.85 10.24
N THR A 61 -29.03 4.95 9.30
CA THR A 61 -27.85 4.13 9.41
C THR A 61 -26.75 5.16 9.58
N THR A 62 -26.37 5.39 10.84
CA THR A 62 -25.09 5.96 11.18
C THR A 62 -24.10 5.00 10.54
N LEU A 63 -23.77 5.28 9.27
CA LEU A 63 -22.51 4.91 8.69
C LEU A 63 -21.52 5.50 9.69
N ILE A 64 -21.07 4.65 10.60
CA ILE A 64 -19.89 4.88 11.40
C ILE A 64 -18.84 5.05 10.32
N SER A 65 -18.66 6.30 9.89
CA SER A 65 -17.56 6.69 9.04
C SER A 65 -16.38 6.35 9.92
N GLN A 66 -15.81 5.16 9.69
CA GLN A 66 -14.51 4.79 10.22
C GLN A 66 -13.60 5.82 9.57
N VAL A 67 -13.46 6.96 10.25
CA VAL A 67 -12.42 7.93 9.93
C VAL A 67 -11.16 7.07 9.92
N PRO A 68 -10.49 6.91 8.77
CA PRO A 68 -9.28 6.11 8.72
C PRO A 68 -8.39 6.70 9.81
N GLN A 69 -8.06 5.86 10.78
CA GLN A 69 -7.21 6.23 11.91
C GLN A 69 -6.00 6.91 11.29
N GLN A 70 -5.92 8.24 11.39
CA GLN A 70 -4.93 9.01 10.64
C GLN A 70 -3.56 8.66 11.23
N VAL A 71 -2.89 7.71 10.59
CA VAL A 71 -1.49 7.38 10.85
C VAL A 71 -0.70 8.67 10.61
N SER A 72 0.10 9.07 11.60
CA SER A 72 0.85 10.32 11.50
C SER A 72 1.84 10.26 10.33
N PRO A 73 2.14 11.38 9.66
CA PRO A 73 3.06 11.40 8.52
C PRO A 73 4.46 10.86 8.89
N GLU A 74 4.89 11.02 10.14
CA GLU A 74 6.16 10.49 10.64
C GLU A 74 6.16 8.95 10.65
N LEU A 75 5.04 8.32 11.00
CA LEU A 75 4.92 6.86 11.01
C LEU A 75 4.88 6.29 9.58
N ILE A 76 4.29 7.03 8.63
CA ILE A 76 4.35 6.68 7.21
C ILE A 76 5.80 6.76 6.71
N GLN A 77 6.53 7.81 7.07
CA GLN A 77 7.95 7.93 6.71
C GLN A 77 8.79 6.79 7.29
N GLN A 78 8.59 6.43 8.56
CA GLN A 78 9.29 5.30 9.18
C GLN A 78 8.99 3.97 8.47
N ARG A 79 7.74 3.76 8.03
CA ARG A 79 7.36 2.58 7.26
C ARG A 79 8.05 2.56 5.90
N ASP A 80 8.11 3.70 5.22
CA ASP A 80 8.75 3.78 3.90
C ASP A 80 10.26 3.56 3.98
N GLU A 81 10.91 4.11 5.02
CA GLU A 81 12.31 3.84 5.34
C GLU A 81 12.56 2.37 5.66
N LEU A 82 11.65 1.73 6.40
CA LEU A 82 11.71 0.29 6.67
C LEU A 82 11.66 -0.53 5.38
N TYR A 83 10.73 -0.20 4.46
CA TYR A 83 10.64 -0.90 3.18
C TYR A 83 11.91 -0.75 2.35
N GLN A 84 12.46 0.47 2.25
CA GLN A 84 13.71 0.69 1.54
C GLN A 84 14.88 -0.10 2.17
N ALA A 85 14.95 -0.16 3.51
CA ALA A 85 15.97 -0.95 4.19
C ALA A 85 15.81 -2.46 3.90
N PHE A 86 14.57 -2.95 3.85
CA PHE A 86 14.28 -4.33 3.50
C PHE A 86 14.57 -4.67 2.04
N GLU A 87 14.36 -3.75 1.11
CA GLU A 87 14.79 -3.91 -0.28
C GLU A 87 16.31 -4.06 -0.38
N GLN A 88 17.06 -3.16 0.27
CA GLN A 88 18.52 -3.22 0.31
C GLN A 88 19.03 -4.51 0.98
N LEU A 89 18.39 -4.92 2.08
CA LEU A 89 18.67 -6.18 2.76
C LEU A 89 18.47 -7.37 1.82
N SER A 90 17.30 -7.45 1.17
CA SER A 90 16.96 -8.55 0.28
C SER A 90 17.85 -8.60 -0.97
N TYR A 91 18.24 -7.42 -1.50
CA TYR A 91 19.20 -7.29 -2.59
C TYR A 91 20.57 -7.82 -2.20
N ARG A 92 21.10 -7.45 -1.03
CA ARG A 92 22.39 -7.96 -0.55
C ARG A 92 22.37 -9.47 -0.38
N LEU A 93 21.32 -9.99 0.24
CA LEU A 93 21.14 -11.43 0.45
C LEU A 93 21.05 -12.20 -0.87
N SER A 94 20.35 -11.67 -1.88
CA SER A 94 20.24 -12.32 -3.19
C SER A 94 21.56 -12.39 -3.96
N HIS A 95 22.51 -11.50 -3.64
CA HIS A 95 23.87 -11.51 -4.18
C HIS A 95 24.85 -12.32 -3.32
N GLY A 96 24.35 -13.06 -2.33
CA GLY A 96 25.17 -13.86 -1.43
C GLY A 96 26.02 -13.04 -0.45
N GLN A 97 25.72 -11.76 -0.28
CA GLN A 97 26.43 -10.93 0.70
C GLN A 97 25.98 -11.30 2.11
N GLN A 98 26.93 -11.41 3.02
CA GLN A 98 26.63 -11.60 4.43
C GLN A 98 26.00 -10.32 5.01
N VAL A 99 24.97 -10.50 5.83
CA VAL A 99 24.32 -9.40 6.53
C VAL A 99 24.49 -9.56 8.02
N ASP A 100 24.72 -8.45 8.72
CA ASP A 100 24.86 -8.45 10.17
C ASP A 100 23.49 -8.78 10.81
N PRO A 101 23.38 -9.85 11.62
CA PRO A 101 22.15 -10.18 12.33
C PRO A 101 21.61 -9.03 13.20
N ARG A 102 22.49 -8.15 13.69
CA ARG A 102 22.09 -6.97 14.49
C ARG A 102 21.39 -5.92 13.65
N GLU A 103 21.72 -5.79 12.37
CA GLU A 103 21.04 -4.90 11.43
C GLU A 103 19.61 -5.39 11.23
N VAL A 104 19.47 -6.68 10.91
CA VAL A 104 18.16 -7.34 10.70
C VAL A 104 17.29 -7.28 11.96
N ASP A 105 17.86 -7.55 13.14
CA ASP A 105 17.15 -7.45 14.42
C ASP A 105 16.57 -6.06 14.68
N ARG A 106 17.31 -4.99 14.36
CA ARG A 106 16.81 -3.62 14.50
C ARG A 106 15.63 -3.36 13.55
N LEU A 107 15.74 -3.80 12.30
CA LEU A 107 14.66 -3.63 11.32
C LEU A 107 13.41 -4.40 11.74
N LEU A 108 13.55 -5.63 12.25
CA LEU A 108 12.43 -6.42 12.77
C LEU A 108 11.77 -5.76 13.99
N LYS A 109 12.54 -5.16 14.90
CA LYS A 109 11.98 -4.38 16.03
C LYS A 109 11.19 -3.17 15.54
N THR A 110 11.72 -2.43 14.57
CA THR A 110 11.00 -1.30 13.96
C THR A 110 9.71 -1.77 13.30
N GLN A 111 9.75 -2.89 12.58
CA GLN A 111 8.58 -3.52 11.97
C GLN A 111 7.49 -3.83 13.01
N VAL A 112 7.84 -4.51 14.11
CA VAL A 112 6.88 -4.81 15.20
C VAL A 112 6.28 -3.52 15.80
N ASN A 113 7.10 -2.49 16.00
CA ASN A 113 6.60 -1.22 16.53
C ASN A 113 5.61 -0.55 15.57
N LEU A 114 5.91 -0.57 14.26
CA LEU A 114 5.02 -0.02 13.24
C LEU A 114 3.69 -0.78 13.14
N VAL A 115 3.70 -2.10 13.36
CA VAL A 115 2.46 -2.89 13.46
C VAL A 115 1.66 -2.50 14.70
N ARG A 116 2.32 -2.38 15.86
CA ARG A 116 1.66 -2.01 17.12
C ARG A 116 0.96 -0.64 17.05
N VAL A 117 1.52 0.32 16.32
CA VAL A 117 0.93 1.65 16.13
C VAL A 117 -0.01 1.75 14.92
N GLY A 118 -0.24 0.64 14.21
CA GLY A 118 -1.16 0.57 13.05
C GLY A 118 -0.62 1.21 11.78
N ALA A 119 0.68 1.49 11.69
CA ALA A 119 1.33 2.03 10.51
C ALA A 119 1.72 0.94 9.48
N LEU A 120 1.80 -0.31 9.94
CA LEU A 120 2.06 -1.49 9.12
C LEU A 120 1.05 -2.59 9.50
N THR A 121 0.65 -3.43 8.54
CA THR A 121 -0.25 -4.56 8.85
C THR A 121 0.54 -5.72 9.46
N ALA A 122 -0.08 -6.46 10.38
CA ALA A 122 0.56 -7.64 10.97
C ALA A 122 0.86 -8.72 9.91
N ASP A 123 -0.04 -8.92 8.94
CA ASP A 123 0.15 -9.91 7.88
C ASP A 123 1.35 -9.57 6.97
N ASP A 124 1.54 -8.29 6.59
CA ASP A 124 2.72 -7.89 5.79
C ASP A 124 4.02 -8.14 6.55
N ALA A 125 4.04 -7.83 7.84
CA ALA A 125 5.18 -8.05 8.72
C ALA A 125 5.52 -9.54 8.88
N ILE A 126 4.49 -10.39 9.06
CA ILE A 126 4.63 -11.84 9.16
C ILE A 126 5.16 -12.41 7.84
N HIS A 127 4.59 -12.02 6.70
CA HIS A 127 5.03 -12.49 5.39
C HIS A 127 6.52 -12.19 5.15
N TYR A 128 6.96 -10.96 5.48
CA TYR A 128 8.36 -10.60 5.34
C TYR A 128 9.26 -11.39 6.31
N SER A 129 8.84 -11.58 7.56
CA SER A 129 9.59 -12.37 8.54
C SER A 129 9.72 -13.85 8.11
N GLN A 130 8.67 -14.43 7.52
CA GLN A 130 8.72 -15.77 6.94
C GLN A 130 9.65 -15.87 5.72
N PHE A 131 9.69 -14.82 4.90
CA PHE A 131 10.65 -14.75 3.80
C PHE A 131 12.09 -14.73 4.33
N LEU A 132 12.40 -13.86 5.29
CA LEU A 132 13.72 -13.80 5.93
C LEU A 132 14.11 -15.15 6.55
N LYS A 133 13.17 -15.85 7.18
CA LYS A 133 13.42 -17.18 7.77
C LYS A 133 13.93 -18.19 6.74
N LYS A 134 13.43 -18.12 5.50
CA LYS A 134 13.86 -19.01 4.41
C LYS A 134 15.25 -18.68 3.87
N ILE A 135 15.64 -17.40 3.89
CA ILE A 135 16.89 -16.93 3.28
C ILE A 135 18.01 -16.63 4.29
N MET A 136 17.69 -16.65 5.59
CA MET A 136 18.62 -16.44 6.70
C MET A 136 18.41 -17.49 7.81
N PRO A 137 18.81 -18.76 7.58
CA PRO A 137 18.59 -19.85 8.53
C PRO A 137 19.28 -19.61 9.89
N ASP A 138 20.40 -18.89 9.91
CA ASP A 138 21.12 -18.56 11.15
C ASP A 138 20.28 -17.72 12.14
N MET A 139 19.27 -17.01 11.65
CA MET A 139 18.36 -16.19 12.45
C MET A 139 17.00 -16.85 12.70
N GLU A 140 16.81 -18.12 12.29
CA GLU A 140 15.50 -18.80 12.33
C GLU A 140 14.79 -18.68 13.69
N ARG A 141 15.49 -19.01 14.80
CA ARG A 141 14.89 -18.93 16.14
C ARG A 141 14.45 -17.52 16.53
N SER A 142 15.22 -16.50 16.14
CA SER A 142 14.85 -15.11 16.41
C SER A 142 13.63 -14.70 15.59
N LEU A 143 13.60 -15.10 14.30
CA LEU A 143 12.49 -14.83 13.39
C LEU A 143 11.19 -15.51 13.82
N ASP A 144 11.24 -16.73 14.33
CA ASP A 144 10.08 -17.40 14.93
C ASP A 144 9.52 -16.59 16.10
N GLY A 145 10.38 -16.05 16.96
CA GLY A 145 9.98 -15.16 18.05
C GLY A 145 9.32 -13.86 17.59
N TYR A 146 9.76 -13.30 16.46
CA TYR A 146 9.13 -12.11 15.86
C TYR A 146 7.78 -12.45 15.21
N ILE A 147 7.69 -13.56 14.47
CA ILE A 147 6.44 -14.03 13.86
C ILE A 147 5.38 -14.24 14.95
N GLN A 148 5.73 -14.93 16.03
CA GLN A 148 4.79 -15.15 17.14
C GLN A 148 4.32 -13.83 17.77
N GLN A 149 5.21 -12.84 17.95
CA GLN A 149 4.83 -11.52 18.45
C GLN A 149 3.86 -10.80 17.51
N LEU A 150 4.11 -10.86 16.20
CA LEU A 150 3.26 -10.23 15.19
C LEU A 150 1.89 -10.92 15.10
N GLU A 151 1.83 -12.25 15.24
CA GLU A 151 0.57 -13.00 15.29
C GLU A 151 -0.29 -12.57 16.49
N GLN A 152 0.32 -12.31 17.64
CA GLN A 152 -0.39 -11.78 18.81
C GLN A 152 -0.95 -10.36 18.57
N LEU A 153 -0.27 -9.55 17.75
CA LEU A 153 -0.71 -8.20 17.39
C LEU A 153 -1.81 -8.18 16.31
N LYS A 154 -2.06 -9.31 15.63
CA LYS A 154 -3.14 -9.44 14.64
C LYS A 154 -4.53 -9.58 15.26
N SER A 155 -4.60 -9.93 16.55
CA SER A 155 -5.83 -10.30 17.27
C SER A 155 -6.76 -9.12 17.54
#